data_AF-A0A971XJ96-F1
#
_entry.id   AF-A0A971XJ96-F1
#
_cell.length_a   1.000
_cell.length_b   1.000
_cell.length_c   1.000
_cell.angle_alpha   90.00
_cell.angle_beta   90.00
_cell.angle_gamma   90.00
#
_symmetry.space_group_name_H-M   'P 1'
#
loop_
_entity.id
_entity.type
_entity.pdbx_description
1 polymer ?
#
loop_
_entity_poly.entity_id
_entity_poly.type
_entity_poly.pdbx_seq_one_letter_code
_entity_poly.pdbx_strand_id
1 'polypeptide(L)'
;MGRKEKTMAKRKRKSSSVSKKKRIAWVEFLKNERFHFIIGVIIAFAGIFMLLAIISFFFTGAADQSKVLNKSFFELIGSGAPEVDNWTGAGGAYIAEMLVNDWFGVFSALIPLFLIYIGLLVMRVSDFSFLKALFITAFGLIGGSITSAFVMDRINRHSHVKWGGAHGTEIERILESSVGWPGVVLLILLFILIVAVIFRKSSMYRIQETLVNSKPSFSKQEERIEIPEEQGVAGTERTPGLLQRFFAWLKKKRDTIVEPDEVNQPEEEIAGSELPLTTPERSTTSLKTPKPKNETLPDDG
;
A
#
# COMPACT_ATOMS: atom_id res chain seq x y z
N MET A 1 41.60 69.21 -4.72
CA MET A 1 40.62 68.11 -4.88
C MET A 1 41.18 66.84 -4.25
N GLY A 2 40.74 66.41 -3.05
CA GLY A 2 41.40 65.27 -2.40
C GLY A 2 40.61 64.55 -1.29
N ARG A 3 39.28 64.72 -1.22
CA ARG A 3 38.46 64.18 -0.12
C ARG A 3 37.30 63.26 -0.55
N LYS A 4 37.30 62.76 -1.80
CA LYS A 4 36.19 61.92 -2.31
C LYS A 4 36.54 60.45 -2.58
N GLU A 5 37.81 60.04 -2.61
CA GLU A 5 38.18 58.64 -2.92
C GLU A 5 38.18 57.69 -1.71
N LYS A 6 38.39 58.19 -0.48
CA LYS A 6 38.50 57.31 0.71
C LYS A 6 37.16 56.77 1.24
N THR A 7 36.02 57.20 0.69
CA THR A 7 34.67 56.78 1.13
C THR A 7 34.05 55.66 0.30
N MET A 8 34.49 55.45 -0.95
CA MET A 8 33.93 54.42 -1.86
C MET A 8 34.45 53.00 -1.55
N ALA A 9 35.72 52.86 -1.14
CA ALA A 9 36.33 51.56 -0.84
C ALA A 9 35.79 50.89 0.44
N LYS A 10 35.28 51.68 1.40
CA LYS A 10 34.72 51.16 2.66
C LYS A 10 33.27 50.66 2.51
N ARG A 11 32.55 51.13 1.49
CA ARG A 11 31.12 50.79 1.24
C ARG A 11 30.96 49.44 0.50
N LYS A 12 31.89 49.10 -0.41
CA LYS A 12 31.89 47.79 -1.12
C LYS A 12 32.21 46.59 -0.19
N ARG A 13 33.12 46.75 0.78
CA ARG A 13 33.44 45.67 1.74
C ARG A 13 32.27 45.31 2.67
N LYS A 14 31.46 46.30 3.09
CA LYS A 14 30.31 46.11 3.99
C LYS A 14 29.12 45.39 3.33
N SER A 15 28.91 45.57 2.01
CA SER A 15 27.84 44.88 1.26
C SER A 15 28.11 43.38 1.09
N SER A 16 29.36 43.02 0.78
CA SER A 16 29.77 41.61 0.63
C SER A 16 29.72 40.82 1.95
N SER A 17 29.98 41.48 3.09
CA SER A 17 29.93 40.85 4.42
C SER A 17 28.49 40.66 4.93
N VAL A 18 27.56 41.57 4.60
CA VAL A 18 26.14 41.45 4.97
C VAL A 18 25.45 40.33 4.17
N SER A 19 25.77 40.19 2.88
CA SER A 19 25.29 39.08 2.03
C SER A 19 25.84 37.72 2.49
N LYS A 20 27.14 37.64 2.80
CA LYS A 20 27.74 36.43 3.41
C LYS A 20 27.14 36.11 4.78
N LYS A 21 26.91 37.10 5.64
CA LYS A 21 26.31 36.91 6.98
C LYS A 21 24.85 36.44 6.89
N LYS A 22 24.06 36.97 5.94
CA LYS A 22 22.72 36.42 5.63
C LYS A 22 22.82 34.97 5.18
N ARG A 23 23.68 34.63 4.20
CA ARG A 23 23.83 33.26 3.71
C ARG A 23 24.25 32.27 4.80
N ILE A 24 25.16 32.66 5.68
CA ILE A 24 25.60 31.82 6.82
C ILE A 24 24.44 31.63 7.82
N ALA A 25 23.68 32.68 8.12
CA ALA A 25 22.50 32.60 8.98
C ALA A 25 21.36 31.73 8.40
N TRP A 26 21.14 31.76 7.07
CA TRP A 26 20.18 30.87 6.40
C TRP A 26 20.61 29.40 6.47
N VAL A 27 21.90 29.12 6.31
CA VAL A 27 22.45 27.76 6.43
C VAL A 27 22.40 27.25 7.88
N GLU A 28 22.62 28.12 8.87
CA GLU A 28 22.45 27.79 10.30
C GLU A 28 20.99 27.56 10.67
N PHE A 29 20.06 28.38 10.14
CA PHE A 29 18.63 28.19 10.35
C PHE A 29 18.13 26.87 9.72
N LEU A 30 18.61 26.56 8.51
CA LEU A 30 18.38 25.27 7.86
C LEU A 30 18.97 24.11 8.66
N LYS A 31 20.07 24.29 9.40
CA LYS A 31 20.66 23.26 10.27
C LYS A 31 19.92 23.07 11.60
N ASN A 32 18.93 23.91 11.92
CA ASN A 32 18.20 23.79 13.16
C ASN A 32 17.37 22.49 13.16
N GLU A 33 17.55 21.67 14.20
CA GLU A 33 16.85 20.40 14.36
C GLU A 33 15.34 20.59 14.46
N ARG A 34 14.90 21.66 15.15
CA ARG A 34 13.48 22.02 15.25
C ARG A 34 12.88 22.39 13.90
N PHE A 35 13.66 23.00 13.02
CA PHE A 35 13.20 23.37 11.68
C PHE A 35 12.97 22.14 10.80
N HIS A 36 13.92 21.19 10.80
CA HIS A 36 13.74 19.90 10.12
C HIS A 36 12.53 19.16 10.66
N PHE A 37 12.36 19.11 11.99
CA PHE A 37 11.20 18.47 12.60
C PHE A 37 9.89 19.09 12.10
N ILE A 38 9.75 20.42 12.12
CA ILE A 38 8.55 21.12 11.63
C ILE A 38 8.31 20.85 10.14
N ILE A 39 9.34 20.92 9.30
CA ILE A 39 9.22 20.58 7.88
C ILE A 39 8.75 19.13 7.71
N GLY A 40 9.34 18.20 8.44
CA GLY A 40 8.95 16.80 8.40
C GLY A 40 7.48 16.60 8.75
N VAL A 41 6.98 17.34 9.76
CA VAL A 41 5.56 17.32 10.16
C VAL A 41 4.69 17.85 9.03
N ILE A 42 5.03 18.99 8.44
CA ILE A 42 4.26 19.56 7.32
C ILE A 42 4.20 18.59 6.13
N ILE A 43 5.32 17.97 5.76
CA ILE A 43 5.39 16.99 4.68
C ILE A 43 4.53 15.76 5.00
N ALA A 44 4.61 15.23 6.22
CA ALA A 44 3.81 14.08 6.64
C ALA A 44 2.30 14.39 6.62
N PHE A 45 1.90 15.55 7.14
CA PHE A 45 0.51 16.00 7.11
C PHE A 45 0.00 16.22 5.68
N ALA A 46 0.83 16.76 4.78
CA ALA A 46 0.48 16.88 3.37
C ALA A 46 0.25 15.50 2.72
N GLY A 47 1.10 14.51 3.05
CA GLY A 47 0.90 13.12 2.61
C GLY A 47 -0.39 12.50 3.15
N ILE A 48 -0.70 12.70 4.45
CA ILE A 48 -1.95 12.24 5.06
C ILE A 48 -3.16 12.91 4.39
N PHE A 49 -3.10 14.21 4.14
CA PHE A 49 -4.16 14.95 3.45
C PHE A 49 -4.42 14.38 2.05
N MET A 50 -3.35 14.14 1.26
CA MET A 50 -3.48 13.53 -0.06
C MET A 50 -4.02 12.10 -0.01
N LEU A 51 -3.62 11.30 0.98
CA LEU A 51 -4.15 9.96 1.17
C LEU A 51 -5.65 10.01 1.48
N LEU A 52 -6.08 10.94 2.34
CA LEU A 52 -7.49 11.16 2.66
C LEU A 52 -8.29 11.62 1.43
N ALA A 53 -7.71 12.49 0.60
CA ALA A 53 -8.31 12.94 -0.66
C ALA A 53 -8.54 11.77 -1.63
N ILE A 54 -7.54 10.89 -1.79
CA ILE A 54 -7.65 9.66 -2.61
C ILE A 54 -8.71 8.72 -2.03
N ILE A 55 -8.74 8.50 -0.72
CA ILE A 55 -9.75 7.65 -0.07
C ILE A 55 -11.15 8.22 -0.33
N SER A 56 -11.34 9.52 -0.12
CA SER A 56 -12.62 10.19 -0.36
C SER A 56 -13.06 10.12 -1.83
N PHE A 57 -12.11 10.19 -2.77
CA PHE A 57 -12.37 10.09 -4.21
C PHE A 57 -13.03 8.78 -4.65
N PHE A 58 -12.76 7.66 -3.97
CA PHE A 58 -13.46 6.40 -4.27
C PHE A 58 -14.98 6.49 -4.02
N PHE A 59 -15.41 7.39 -3.14
CA PHE A 59 -16.82 7.60 -2.80
C PHE A 59 -17.43 8.78 -3.56
N THR A 60 -16.69 9.88 -3.70
CA THR A 60 -17.22 11.16 -4.22
C THR A 60 -16.79 11.48 -5.64
N GLY A 61 -15.82 10.74 -6.18
CA GLY A 61 -15.17 11.04 -7.46
C GLY A 61 -16.14 11.14 -8.63
N ALA A 62 -17.18 10.30 -8.68
CA ALA A 62 -18.19 10.36 -9.75
C ALA A 62 -18.94 11.70 -9.79
N ALA A 63 -19.24 12.29 -8.62
CA ALA A 63 -19.92 13.58 -8.52
C ALA A 63 -18.97 14.77 -8.72
N ASP A 64 -17.70 14.59 -8.32
CA ASP A 64 -16.70 15.67 -8.36
C ASP A 64 -15.99 15.79 -9.70
N GLN A 65 -15.88 14.70 -10.47
CA GLN A 65 -15.10 14.63 -11.71
C GLN A 65 -15.43 15.76 -12.68
N SER A 66 -16.70 16.00 -12.98
CA SER A 66 -17.12 17.09 -13.89
C SER A 66 -16.86 18.50 -13.35
N LYS A 67 -16.70 18.65 -12.02
CA LYS A 67 -16.47 19.93 -11.33
C LYS A 67 -14.99 20.31 -11.30
N VAL A 68 -14.10 19.30 -11.28
CA VAL A 68 -12.64 19.47 -11.30
C VAL A 68 -12.03 19.38 -12.70
N LEU A 69 -12.67 18.70 -13.66
CA LEU A 69 -12.17 18.62 -15.03
C LEU A 69 -12.04 20.01 -15.67
N ASN A 70 -10.96 20.18 -16.45
CA ASN A 70 -10.64 21.39 -17.22
C ASN A 70 -10.37 22.67 -16.41
N LYS A 71 -10.27 22.60 -15.08
CA LYS A 71 -9.90 23.74 -14.24
C LYS A 71 -8.46 23.60 -13.76
N SER A 72 -7.76 24.72 -13.67
CA SER A 72 -6.44 24.73 -13.06
C SER A 72 -6.54 24.70 -11.53
N PHE A 73 -5.54 24.14 -10.85
CA PHE A 73 -5.49 24.09 -9.38
C PHE A 73 -5.73 25.46 -8.72
N PHE A 74 -5.11 26.52 -9.24
CA PHE A 74 -5.26 27.88 -8.72
C PHE A 74 -6.64 28.48 -8.98
N GLU A 75 -7.28 28.11 -10.08
CA GLU A 75 -8.65 28.51 -10.39
C GLU A 75 -9.65 27.81 -9.45
N LEU A 76 -9.46 26.53 -9.17
CA LEU A 76 -10.30 25.75 -8.24
C LEU A 76 -10.24 26.24 -6.79
N ILE A 77 -9.08 26.75 -6.36
CA ILE A 77 -8.87 27.24 -4.99
C ILE A 77 -9.16 28.75 -4.89
N GLY A 78 -8.98 29.50 -5.97
CA GLY A 78 -9.13 30.96 -5.99
C GLY A 78 -10.50 31.46 -6.43
N SER A 79 -11.20 30.75 -7.32
CA SER A 79 -12.62 31.03 -7.63
C SER A 79 -13.49 30.40 -6.55
N GLY A 80 -14.63 31.02 -6.19
CA GLY A 80 -15.55 30.52 -5.16
C GLY A 80 -15.73 29.02 -5.32
N ALA A 81 -15.10 28.25 -4.43
CA ALA A 81 -14.73 26.87 -4.70
C ALA A 81 -15.95 26.09 -5.17
N PRO A 82 -15.89 25.38 -6.32
CA PRO A 82 -17.01 24.57 -6.75
C PRO A 82 -17.37 23.62 -5.61
N GLU A 83 -18.68 23.49 -5.34
CA GLU A 83 -19.19 22.62 -4.28
C GLU A 83 -18.87 21.18 -4.65
N VAL A 84 -17.76 20.67 -4.11
CA VAL A 84 -17.33 19.28 -4.26
C VAL A 84 -17.68 18.50 -3.00
N ASP A 85 -17.95 17.22 -3.19
CA ASP A 85 -18.37 16.32 -2.13
C ASP A 85 -17.15 15.69 -1.43
N ASN A 86 -15.97 15.75 -2.05
CA ASN A 86 -14.72 15.27 -1.47
C ASN A 86 -14.47 15.92 -0.10
N TRP A 87 -14.17 15.10 0.90
CA TRP A 87 -14.00 15.53 2.29
C TRP A 87 -12.86 16.53 2.48
N THR A 88 -11.93 16.58 1.53
CA THR A 88 -10.77 17.48 1.53
C THR A 88 -10.97 18.73 0.67
N GLY A 89 -12.19 18.95 0.16
CA GLY A 89 -12.58 20.09 -0.66
C GLY A 89 -12.00 20.03 -2.08
N ALA A 90 -12.16 21.14 -2.82
CA ALA A 90 -11.87 21.21 -4.26
C ALA A 90 -10.39 20.90 -4.59
N GLY A 91 -9.46 21.36 -3.75
CA GLY A 91 -8.03 21.10 -3.94
C GLY A 91 -7.68 19.62 -3.82
N GLY A 92 -8.26 18.92 -2.86
CA GLY A 92 -8.01 17.48 -2.71
C GLY A 92 -8.75 16.63 -3.73
N ALA A 93 -9.98 17.00 -4.12
CA ALA A 93 -10.66 16.39 -5.26
C ALA A 93 -9.82 16.46 -6.54
N TYR A 94 -9.23 17.63 -6.81
CA TYR A 94 -8.32 17.83 -7.95
C TYR A 94 -7.06 16.95 -7.85
N ILE A 95 -6.39 16.93 -6.69
CA ILE A 95 -5.19 16.11 -6.50
C ILE A 95 -5.52 14.62 -6.66
N ALA A 96 -6.65 14.16 -6.12
CA ALA A 96 -7.06 12.77 -6.22
C ALA A 96 -7.41 12.38 -7.66
N GLU A 97 -8.19 13.19 -8.39
CA GLU A 97 -8.47 12.97 -9.82
C GLU A 97 -7.16 12.89 -10.62
N MET A 98 -6.23 13.83 -10.39
CA MET A 98 -4.95 13.86 -11.09
C MET A 98 -4.09 12.62 -10.78
N LEU A 99 -3.97 12.23 -9.51
CA LEU A 99 -3.14 11.10 -9.10
C LEU A 99 -3.72 9.75 -9.52
N VAL A 100 -5.04 9.58 -9.37
CA VAL A 100 -5.73 8.33 -9.66
C VAL A 100 -6.00 8.22 -11.16
N ASN A 101 -6.73 9.15 -11.75
CA ASN A 101 -7.16 9.01 -13.14
C ASN A 101 -6.10 9.39 -14.17
N ASP A 102 -5.38 10.50 -13.95
CA ASP A 102 -4.40 10.98 -14.94
C ASP A 102 -3.01 10.35 -14.78
N TRP A 103 -2.68 9.82 -13.61
CA TRP A 103 -1.36 9.24 -13.33
C TRP A 103 -1.42 7.72 -13.18
N PHE A 104 -1.29 7.19 -11.96
CA PHE A 104 -0.95 5.79 -11.70
C PHE A 104 -2.12 4.93 -11.19
N GLY A 105 -3.35 5.44 -11.21
CA GLY A 105 -4.51 4.68 -10.76
C GLY A 105 -4.55 4.50 -9.26
N VAL A 106 -5.06 3.35 -8.82
CA VAL A 106 -5.13 2.99 -7.39
C VAL A 106 -3.75 2.95 -6.73
N PHE A 107 -2.71 2.62 -7.51
CA PHE A 107 -1.34 2.55 -7.00
C PHE A 107 -0.73 3.92 -6.71
N SER A 108 -1.34 5.00 -7.18
CA SER A 108 -0.95 6.37 -6.81
C SER A 108 -1.01 6.63 -5.30
N ALA A 109 -1.76 5.85 -4.52
CA ALA A 109 -1.76 5.88 -3.06
C ALA A 109 -0.36 5.61 -2.44
N LEU A 110 0.57 5.00 -3.17
CA LEU A 110 1.96 4.85 -2.75
C LEU A 110 2.71 6.19 -2.69
N ILE A 111 2.31 7.20 -3.47
CA ILE A 111 2.92 8.53 -3.49
C ILE A 111 2.73 9.25 -2.15
N PRO A 112 1.50 9.44 -1.61
CA PRO A 112 1.32 10.05 -0.31
C PRO A 112 1.93 9.20 0.82
N LEU A 113 1.90 7.87 0.74
CA LEU A 113 2.60 7.01 1.71
C LEU A 113 4.11 7.23 1.72
N PHE A 114 4.72 7.37 0.54
CA PHE A 114 6.13 7.70 0.40
C PHE A 114 6.43 9.11 0.91
N LEU A 115 5.51 10.05 0.73
CA LEU A 115 5.65 11.41 1.26
C LEU A 115 5.58 11.44 2.79
N ILE A 116 4.68 10.66 3.40
CA ILE A 116 4.64 10.45 4.86
C ILE A 116 5.97 9.89 5.35
N TYR A 117 6.49 8.88 4.65
CA TYR A 117 7.81 8.32 4.97
C TYR A 117 8.93 9.36 4.85
N ILE A 118 8.96 10.21 3.80
CA ILE A 118 9.91 11.32 3.69
C ILE A 118 9.76 12.27 4.89
N GLY A 119 8.53 12.62 5.28
CA GLY A 119 8.27 13.45 6.45
C GLY A 119 8.88 12.85 7.72
N LEU A 120 8.66 11.56 7.98
CA LEU A 120 9.24 10.82 9.10
C LEU A 120 10.78 10.73 9.03
N LEU A 121 11.33 10.56 7.83
CA LEU A 121 12.77 10.55 7.60
C LEU A 121 13.40 11.91 7.91
N VAL A 122 12.76 13.01 7.50
CA VAL A 122 13.19 14.38 7.81
C VAL A 122 13.10 14.68 9.32
N MET A 123 12.12 14.11 10.02
CA MET A 123 12.04 14.16 11.49
C MET A 123 13.10 13.31 12.20
N ARG A 124 13.88 12.49 11.47
CA ARG A 124 14.80 11.48 12.02
C ARG A 124 14.11 10.42 12.89
N VAL A 125 12.87 10.07 12.55
CA VAL A 125 12.09 9.02 13.24
C VAL A 125 12.22 7.66 12.53
N SER A 126 12.69 7.65 11.28
CA SER A 126 12.85 6.42 10.48
C SER A 126 14.31 6.17 10.11
N ASP A 127 14.79 4.96 10.39
CA ASP A 127 16.11 4.47 9.98
C ASP A 127 16.09 3.71 8.65
N PHE A 128 14.93 3.60 8.01
CA PHE A 128 14.83 2.91 6.73
C PHE A 128 15.55 3.70 5.64
N SER A 129 16.25 3.00 4.74
CA SER A 129 17.06 3.65 3.70
C SER A 129 16.17 4.32 2.64
N PHE A 130 16.38 5.61 2.43
CA PHE A 130 15.65 6.42 1.43
C PHE A 130 15.69 5.80 0.03
N LEU A 131 16.86 5.38 -0.44
CA LEU A 131 16.99 4.80 -1.79
C LEU A 131 16.23 3.47 -1.91
N LYS A 132 16.28 2.63 -0.87
CA LYS A 132 15.50 1.38 -0.86
C LYS A 132 14.00 1.69 -0.92
N ALA A 133 13.54 2.64 -0.10
CA ALA A 133 12.16 3.10 -0.13
C ALA A 133 11.75 3.63 -1.51
N LEU A 134 12.57 4.50 -2.09
CA LEU A 134 12.31 5.10 -3.40
C LEU A 134 12.18 4.03 -4.49
N PHE A 135 13.11 3.08 -4.56
CA PHE A 135 13.06 2.01 -5.56
C PHE A 135 11.88 1.06 -5.35
N ILE A 136 11.58 0.69 -4.10
CA ILE A 136 10.41 -0.17 -3.79
C ILE A 136 9.11 0.54 -4.17
N THR A 137 8.97 1.81 -3.78
CA THR A 137 7.81 2.63 -4.13
C THR A 137 7.68 2.79 -5.64
N ALA A 138 8.74 3.19 -6.35
CA ALA A 138 8.71 3.39 -7.79
C ALA A 138 8.41 2.10 -8.55
N PHE A 139 9.02 0.98 -8.14
CA PHE A 139 8.75 -0.33 -8.72
C PHE A 139 7.29 -0.76 -8.50
N GLY A 140 6.78 -0.60 -7.27
CA GLY A 140 5.39 -0.87 -6.93
C GLY A 140 4.40 0.04 -7.66
N LEU A 141 4.73 1.32 -7.83
CA LEU A 141 3.92 2.32 -8.50
C LEU A 141 3.76 1.99 -9.99
N ILE A 142 4.87 1.76 -10.69
CA ILE A 142 4.89 1.49 -12.13
C ILE A 142 4.28 0.12 -12.43
N GLY A 143 4.79 -0.93 -11.79
CA GLY A 143 4.32 -2.29 -12.07
C GLY A 143 2.90 -2.53 -11.56
N GLY A 144 2.54 -1.91 -10.43
CA GLY A 144 1.17 -1.92 -9.92
C GLY A 144 0.20 -1.24 -10.86
N SER A 145 0.50 -0.02 -11.33
CA SER A 145 -0.31 0.73 -12.30
C SER A 145 -0.57 -0.08 -13.59
N ILE A 146 0.45 -0.73 -14.16
CA ILE A 146 0.29 -1.58 -15.36
C ILE A 146 -0.56 -2.82 -15.04
N THR A 147 -0.30 -3.46 -13.89
CA THR A 147 -1.05 -4.64 -13.45
C THR A 147 -2.53 -4.33 -13.24
N SER A 148 -2.86 -3.20 -12.61
CA SER A 148 -4.24 -2.79 -12.39
C SER A 148 -4.93 -2.33 -13.67
N ALA A 149 -4.22 -1.72 -14.62
CA ALA A 149 -4.76 -1.45 -15.95
C ALA A 149 -5.21 -2.75 -16.64
N PHE A 150 -4.31 -3.74 -16.69
CA PHE A 150 -4.60 -4.99 -17.40
C PHE A 150 -5.74 -5.79 -16.74
N VAL A 151 -5.74 -5.89 -15.42
CA VAL A 151 -6.69 -6.74 -14.68
C VAL A 151 -8.00 -6.01 -14.39
N MET A 152 -7.93 -4.83 -13.77
CA MET A 152 -9.11 -4.16 -13.21
C MET A 152 -9.85 -3.30 -14.22
N ASP A 153 -9.18 -2.61 -15.15
CA ASP A 153 -9.89 -1.82 -16.17
C ASP A 153 -10.68 -2.72 -17.12
N ARG A 154 -10.26 -3.97 -17.34
CA ARG A 154 -11.04 -4.95 -18.12
C ARG A 154 -12.33 -5.38 -17.42
N ILE A 155 -12.35 -5.39 -16.09
CA ILE A 155 -13.51 -5.79 -15.27
C ILE A 155 -14.46 -4.60 -15.06
N ASN A 156 -13.92 -3.41 -14.79
CA ASN A 156 -14.68 -2.23 -14.31
C ASN A 156 -14.66 -1.05 -15.30
N ARG A 157 -14.99 -1.29 -16.58
CA ARG A 157 -14.88 -0.30 -17.66
C ARG A 157 -15.71 0.98 -17.51
N HIS A 158 -16.76 0.95 -16.68
CA HIS A 158 -17.69 2.08 -16.51
C HIS A 158 -17.51 2.82 -15.18
N SER A 159 -16.44 2.53 -14.43
CA SER A 159 -16.14 3.25 -13.19
C SER A 159 -15.56 4.62 -13.49
N HIS A 160 -15.86 5.62 -12.63
CA HIS A 160 -15.16 6.91 -12.65
C HIS A 160 -13.68 6.79 -12.26
N VAL A 161 -13.29 5.65 -11.68
CA VAL A 161 -11.91 5.33 -11.30
C VAL A 161 -11.24 4.55 -12.43
N LYS A 162 -10.16 5.11 -12.99
CA LYS A 162 -9.21 4.38 -13.83
C LYS A 162 -8.24 3.63 -12.92
N TRP A 163 -8.37 2.31 -12.83
CA TRP A 163 -7.63 1.51 -11.85
C TRP A 163 -6.14 1.48 -12.16
N GLY A 164 -5.78 1.50 -13.45
CA GLY A 164 -4.40 1.65 -13.92
C GLY A 164 -3.90 3.09 -14.01
N GLY A 165 -4.83 4.06 -13.98
CA GLY A 165 -4.57 5.45 -14.39
C GLY A 165 -4.14 5.55 -15.85
N ALA A 166 -3.99 6.77 -16.36
CA ALA A 166 -3.58 6.97 -17.75
C ALA A 166 -2.21 6.35 -18.06
N HIS A 167 -1.27 6.37 -17.11
CA HIS A 167 0.03 5.72 -17.26
C HIS A 167 -0.09 4.22 -17.49
N GLY A 168 -0.83 3.52 -16.63
CA GLY A 168 -0.97 2.07 -16.71
C GLY A 168 -1.64 1.63 -18.00
N THR A 169 -2.74 2.31 -18.38
CA THR A 169 -3.48 2.01 -19.61
C THR A 169 -2.64 2.23 -20.86
N GLU A 170 -1.83 3.29 -20.93
CA GLU A 170 -1.01 3.56 -22.11
C GLU A 170 0.13 2.53 -22.25
N ILE A 171 0.82 2.22 -21.14
CA ILE A 171 1.90 1.23 -21.16
C ILE A 171 1.34 -0.18 -21.43
N GLU A 172 0.20 -0.55 -20.85
CA GLU A 172 -0.47 -1.81 -21.11
C GLU A 172 -0.82 -1.96 -22.59
N ARG A 173 -1.36 -0.92 -23.22
CA ARG A 173 -1.65 -0.89 -24.66
C ARG A 173 -0.39 -1.09 -25.53
N ILE A 174 0.72 -0.44 -25.15
CA ILE A 174 2.01 -0.61 -25.84
C ILE A 174 2.52 -2.05 -25.68
N LEU A 175 2.40 -2.62 -24.47
CA LEU A 175 2.82 -3.99 -24.17
C LEU A 175 1.97 -5.02 -24.91
N GLU A 176 0.64 -4.86 -24.92
CA GLU A 176 -0.29 -5.76 -25.61
C GLU A 176 -0.07 -5.72 -27.13
N SER A 177 0.19 -4.54 -27.71
CA SER A 177 0.52 -4.43 -29.14
C SER A 177 1.90 -4.99 -29.51
N SER A 178 2.85 -5.02 -28.57
CA SER A 178 4.22 -5.50 -28.82
C SER A 178 4.39 -7.01 -28.64
N VAL A 179 3.84 -7.58 -27.56
CA VAL A 179 4.06 -8.98 -27.15
C VAL A 179 2.77 -9.81 -27.16
N GLY A 180 1.61 -9.15 -27.32
CA GLY A 180 0.30 -9.80 -27.23
C GLY A 180 -0.17 -9.97 -25.78
N TRP A 181 -1.49 -10.13 -25.61
CA TRP A 181 -2.12 -10.30 -24.29
C TRP A 181 -1.54 -11.45 -23.43
N PRO A 182 -1.11 -12.62 -23.98
CA PRO A 182 -0.52 -13.67 -23.15
C PRO A 182 0.86 -13.27 -22.60
N GLY A 183 1.62 -12.48 -23.38
CA GLY A 183 2.92 -11.95 -22.95
C GLY A 183 2.79 -10.98 -21.79
N VAL A 184 1.77 -10.11 -21.81
CA VAL A 184 1.48 -9.19 -20.71
C VAL A 184 1.12 -9.95 -19.43
N VAL A 185 0.32 -11.01 -19.52
CA VAL A 185 0.00 -11.89 -18.38
C VAL A 185 1.27 -12.49 -17.76
N LEU A 186 2.20 -12.97 -18.58
CA LEU A 186 3.46 -13.53 -18.11
C LEU A 186 4.33 -12.48 -17.40
N LEU A 187 4.41 -11.26 -17.94
CA LEU A 187 5.13 -10.14 -17.32
C LEU A 187 4.52 -9.73 -15.98
N ILE A 188 3.19 -9.69 -15.88
CA ILE A 188 2.48 -9.41 -14.62
C ILE A 188 2.76 -10.51 -13.59
N LEU A 189 2.72 -11.78 -13.99
CA LEU A 189 3.01 -12.90 -13.10
C LEU A 189 4.46 -12.83 -12.58
N LEU A 190 5.41 -12.49 -13.44
CA LEU A 190 6.80 -12.23 -13.04
C LEU A 190 6.90 -11.06 -12.06
N PHE A 191 6.20 -9.95 -12.32
CA PHE A 191 6.16 -8.80 -11.42
C PHE A 191 5.63 -9.19 -10.03
N ILE A 192 4.49 -9.90 -9.96
CA ILE A 192 3.90 -10.38 -8.71
C ILE A 192 4.87 -11.31 -7.97
N LEU A 193 5.58 -12.19 -8.69
CA LEU A 193 6.60 -13.06 -8.09
C LEU A 193 7.76 -12.25 -7.49
N ILE A 194 8.28 -11.26 -8.22
CA ILE A 194 9.36 -10.38 -7.73
C ILE A 194 8.90 -9.64 -6.47
N VAL A 195 7.69 -9.07 -6.49
CA VAL A 195 7.07 -8.41 -5.34
C VAL A 195 6.99 -9.38 -4.15
N ALA A 196 6.45 -10.58 -4.35
CA ALA A 196 6.33 -11.58 -3.29
C ALA A 196 7.70 -11.94 -2.66
N VAL A 197 8.76 -12.05 -3.47
CA VAL A 197 10.13 -12.34 -2.99
C VAL A 197 10.70 -11.17 -2.17
N ILE A 198 10.51 -9.92 -2.61
CA ILE A 198 10.98 -8.72 -1.90
C ILE A 198 10.28 -8.62 -0.53
N PHE A 199 8.95 -8.76 -0.49
CA PHE A 199 8.19 -8.67 0.76
C PHE A 199 8.50 -9.83 1.71
N ARG A 200 8.70 -11.05 1.20
CA ARG A 200 9.06 -12.22 2.03
C ARG A 200 10.39 -12.04 2.77
N LYS A 201 11.41 -11.45 2.13
CA LYS A 201 12.70 -11.16 2.80
C LYS A 201 12.59 -10.03 3.83
N SER A 202 11.76 -9.01 3.58
CA SER A 202 11.59 -7.89 4.51
C SER A 202 10.77 -8.25 5.77
N SER A 203 9.78 -9.14 5.66
CA SER A 203 8.93 -9.52 6.81
C SER A 203 9.65 -10.41 7.81
N MET A 204 10.60 -11.25 7.38
CA MET A 204 11.32 -12.17 8.29
C MET A 204 12.21 -11.42 9.31
N TYR A 205 12.91 -10.36 8.89
CA TYR A 205 13.84 -9.62 9.75
C TYR A 205 13.10 -8.70 10.76
N ARG A 206 12.00 -8.07 10.36
CA ARG A 206 11.28 -7.09 11.21
C ARG A 206 10.39 -7.73 12.28
N ILE A 207 9.80 -8.90 12.01
CA ILE A 207 8.96 -9.60 13.00
C ILE A 207 9.80 -10.09 14.19
N GLN A 208 11.05 -10.49 13.96
CA GLN A 208 11.95 -10.96 15.02
C GLN A 208 12.38 -9.83 15.98
N GLU A 209 12.75 -8.64 15.46
CA GLU A 209 13.15 -7.50 16.32
C GLU A 209 11.96 -6.92 17.11
N THR A 210 10.76 -6.89 16.53
CA THR A 210 9.59 -6.30 17.20
C THR A 210 9.04 -7.23 18.30
N LEU A 211 9.17 -8.55 18.15
CA LEU A 211 8.77 -9.52 19.16
C LEU A 211 9.79 -9.67 20.30
N VAL A 212 11.09 -9.47 20.02
CA VAL A 212 12.15 -9.58 21.04
C VAL A 212 12.30 -8.27 21.85
N ASN A 213 12.06 -7.10 21.23
CA ASN A 213 12.24 -5.80 21.91
C ASN A 213 10.96 -5.21 22.54
N SER A 214 9.79 -5.83 22.36
CA SER A 214 8.54 -5.39 23.01
C SER A 214 8.39 -6.03 24.40
N LYS A 215 9.31 -5.73 25.32
CA LYS A 215 9.08 -5.92 26.76
C LYS A 215 8.68 -4.55 27.35
N PRO A 216 7.39 -4.28 27.64
CA PRO A 216 7.01 -3.01 28.24
C PRO A 216 7.46 -2.98 29.71
N SER A 217 8.51 -2.23 30.00
CA SER A 217 8.85 -1.79 31.36
C SER A 217 7.91 -0.65 31.76
N PHE A 218 6.71 -0.98 32.22
CA PHE A 218 5.87 -0.04 32.96
C PHE A 218 6.33 -0.03 34.42
N SER A 219 7.34 0.77 34.75
CA SER A 219 7.55 1.23 36.11
C SER A 219 6.54 2.34 36.37
N LYS A 220 5.47 1.98 37.08
CA LYS A 220 4.43 2.90 37.53
C LYS A 220 5.05 3.90 38.52
N GLN A 221 5.29 5.11 38.05
CA GLN A 221 5.56 6.27 38.89
C GLN A 221 4.20 6.79 39.35
N GLU A 222 3.80 6.43 40.56
CA GLU A 222 2.54 6.86 41.17
C GLU A 222 2.86 7.94 42.21
N GLU A 223 2.33 9.13 41.97
CA GLU A 223 2.47 10.33 42.78
C GLU A 223 2.03 10.09 44.23
N ARG A 224 2.84 10.64 45.13
CA ARG A 224 2.64 10.68 46.56
C ARG A 224 1.57 11.73 46.88
N ILE A 225 0.39 11.28 47.33
CA ILE A 225 -0.58 12.14 48.03
C ILE A 225 -0.71 11.58 49.45
N GLU A 226 -0.23 12.34 50.44
CA GLU A 226 -0.53 12.18 51.88
C GLU A 226 -1.99 12.61 52.11
N ILE A 227 -2.82 12.04 53.01
CA ILE A 227 -2.88 12.10 54.51
C ILE A 227 -4.21 11.34 54.89
N PRO A 228 -4.56 10.91 56.13
CA PRO A 228 -3.87 10.23 57.26
C PRO A 228 -4.52 8.86 57.65
N GLU A 229 -3.92 8.22 58.68
CA GLU A 229 -4.27 6.96 59.36
C GLU A 229 -5.74 6.75 59.77
N GLU A 230 -6.22 5.49 59.71
CA GLU A 230 -6.93 4.87 60.83
C GLU A 230 -6.88 3.33 60.79
N GLN A 231 -6.90 2.74 61.99
CA GLN A 231 -6.62 1.35 62.35
C GLN A 231 -7.78 0.39 62.02
N GLY A 232 -7.50 -0.90 61.80
CA GLY A 232 -8.54 -1.94 61.86
C GLY A 232 -8.18 -3.29 61.26
N VAL A 233 -8.06 -4.30 62.12
CA VAL A 233 -7.81 -5.72 61.84
C VAL A 233 -9.03 -6.38 61.16
N ALA A 234 -8.81 -7.23 60.15
CA ALA A 234 -9.43 -8.56 59.96
C ALA A 234 -9.34 -9.02 58.49
N GLY A 235 -9.06 -10.31 58.28
CA GLY A 235 -8.77 -10.89 56.97
C GLY A 235 -9.97 -10.97 56.04
N THR A 236 -9.69 -10.86 54.74
CA THR A 236 -10.62 -11.24 53.67
C THR A 236 -9.86 -11.92 52.54
N GLU A 237 -10.49 -12.99 52.06
CA GLU A 237 -10.04 -13.99 51.12
C GLU A 237 -9.44 -13.42 49.82
N ARG A 238 -8.38 -14.09 49.33
CA ARG A 238 -7.81 -13.83 48.00
C ARG A 238 -8.79 -14.30 46.94
N THR A 239 -9.59 -13.39 46.40
CA THR A 239 -10.33 -13.63 45.17
C THR A 239 -9.34 -13.94 44.04
N PRO A 240 -9.49 -15.09 43.34
CA PRO A 240 -8.58 -15.42 42.25
C PRO A 240 -8.78 -14.43 41.10
N GLY A 241 -7.66 -13.87 40.62
CA GLY A 241 -7.65 -12.88 39.55
C GLY A 241 -8.35 -13.37 38.28
N LEU A 242 -8.86 -12.41 37.49
CA LEU A 242 -9.60 -12.63 36.23
C LEU A 242 -8.98 -13.70 35.32
N LEU A 243 -7.64 -13.76 35.28
CA LEU A 243 -6.89 -14.74 34.50
C LEU A 243 -7.12 -16.19 34.98
N GLN A 244 -7.19 -16.44 36.28
CA GLN A 244 -7.40 -17.79 36.82
C GLN A 244 -8.82 -18.28 36.57
N ARG A 245 -9.82 -17.38 36.61
CA ARG A 245 -11.20 -17.67 36.19
C ARG A 245 -11.29 -17.96 34.69
N PHE A 246 -10.54 -17.23 33.87
CA PHE A 246 -10.45 -17.44 32.43
C PHE A 246 -9.80 -18.79 32.08
N PHE A 247 -8.70 -19.14 32.73
CA PHE A 247 -8.05 -20.45 32.55
C PHE A 247 -8.91 -21.62 33.04
N ALA A 248 -9.64 -21.46 34.14
CA ALA A 248 -10.58 -22.48 34.62
C ALA A 248 -11.74 -22.70 33.64
N TRP A 249 -12.27 -21.62 33.04
CA TRP A 249 -13.30 -21.70 32.00
C TRP A 249 -12.79 -22.39 30.72
N LEU A 250 -11.56 -22.07 30.29
CA LEU A 250 -10.93 -22.72 29.13
C LEU A 250 -10.71 -24.22 29.35
N LYS A 251 -10.26 -24.63 30.54
CA LYS A 251 -10.09 -26.04 30.89
C LYS A 251 -11.43 -26.78 30.88
N LYS A 252 -12.47 -26.19 31.48
CA LYS A 252 -13.82 -26.76 31.51
C LYS A 252 -14.40 -26.95 30.11
N LYS A 253 -14.12 -26.03 29.18
CA LYS A 253 -14.58 -26.12 27.78
C LYS A 253 -13.85 -27.20 26.97
N ARG A 254 -12.61 -27.53 27.35
CA ARG A 254 -11.81 -28.58 26.71
C ARG A 254 -12.25 -29.99 27.12
N ASP A 255 -12.68 -30.15 28.37
CA ASP A 255 -13.05 -31.46 28.92
C ASP A 255 -14.50 -31.87 28.58
N THR A 256 -15.27 -31.03 27.85
CA THR A 256 -16.66 -31.35 27.41
C THR A 256 -16.73 -31.95 25.99
N ILE A 257 -15.60 -32.07 25.27
CA ILE A 257 -15.60 -32.49 23.85
C ILE A 257 -15.07 -33.93 23.65
N VAL A 258 -14.59 -34.60 24.70
CA VAL A 258 -14.08 -35.97 24.57
C VAL A 258 -14.49 -36.82 25.77
N GLU A 259 -15.52 -37.64 25.59
CA GLU A 259 -15.52 -39.00 26.16
C GLU A 259 -15.91 -40.01 25.07
N PRO A 260 -15.19 -41.14 24.96
CA PRO A 260 -15.45 -42.21 24.01
C PRO A 260 -16.26 -43.33 24.66
N ASP A 261 -17.11 -44.02 23.90
CA ASP A 261 -17.56 -45.37 24.26
C ASP A 261 -16.88 -46.39 23.31
N GLU A 262 -15.98 -47.18 23.88
CA GLU A 262 -15.55 -48.49 23.38
C GLU A 262 -16.73 -49.47 23.40
N VAL A 263 -16.86 -50.37 22.41
CA VAL A 263 -17.10 -51.82 22.63
C VAL A 263 -16.66 -52.63 21.39
N ASN A 264 -15.63 -53.45 21.60
CA ASN A 264 -15.32 -54.80 21.10
C ASN A 264 -15.54 -55.23 19.63
N GLN A 265 -14.44 -55.74 19.06
CA GLN A 265 -14.39 -56.74 17.97
C GLN A 265 -14.90 -58.11 18.47
N PRO A 266 -15.24 -59.04 17.56
CA PRO A 266 -14.24 -60.06 17.25
C PRO A 266 -14.11 -60.41 15.76
N GLU A 267 -12.98 -61.06 15.49
CA GLU A 267 -12.40 -61.57 14.25
C GLU A 267 -13.29 -62.59 13.51
N GLU A 268 -13.04 -62.76 12.20
CA GLU A 268 -12.85 -64.10 11.60
C GLU A 268 -12.19 -64.04 10.20
N GLU A 269 -11.21 -64.94 10.02
CA GLU A 269 -10.54 -65.42 8.80
C GLU A 269 -11.53 -65.77 7.66
N ILE A 270 -11.18 -65.89 6.36
CA ILE A 270 -10.38 -66.96 5.73
C ILE A 270 -10.14 -66.59 4.23
N ALA A 271 -8.97 -66.99 3.72
CA ALA A 271 -8.54 -67.36 2.35
C ALA A 271 -9.50 -67.13 1.14
N GLY A 272 -9.07 -66.74 -0.05
CA GLY A 272 -7.94 -67.22 -0.88
C GLY A 272 -8.48 -67.73 -2.23
N SER A 273 -7.62 -67.75 -3.26
CA SER A 273 -7.81 -68.27 -4.65
C SER A 273 -8.64 -67.40 -5.61
N GLU A 274 -8.41 -67.32 -6.94
CA GLU A 274 -7.33 -67.60 -7.88
C GLU A 274 -7.76 -66.91 -9.21
N LEU A 275 -6.79 -66.55 -10.05
CA LEU A 275 -6.89 -66.06 -11.45
C LEU A 275 -7.39 -67.20 -12.40
N PRO A 276 -7.44 -67.09 -13.76
CA PRO A 276 -7.65 -65.99 -14.73
C PRO A 276 -8.52 -66.38 -15.99
N LEU A 277 -8.51 -65.49 -17.01
CA LEU A 277 -8.66 -65.72 -18.48
C LEU A 277 -10.08 -65.78 -19.11
N THR A 278 -10.41 -64.81 -19.98
CA THR A 278 -10.37 -64.94 -21.47
C THR A 278 -11.05 -63.73 -22.16
N THR A 279 -10.38 -63.19 -23.19
CA THR A 279 -10.86 -62.23 -24.23
C THR A 279 -11.46 -63.03 -25.42
N PRO A 280 -11.81 -62.48 -26.61
CA PRO A 280 -12.44 -61.22 -27.04
C PRO A 280 -13.71 -61.45 -27.90
N GLU A 281 -14.48 -60.40 -28.22
CA GLU A 281 -15.17 -60.36 -29.52
C GLU A 281 -15.12 -58.98 -30.17
N ARG A 282 -14.88 -59.02 -31.48
CA ARG A 282 -14.56 -57.94 -32.41
C ARG A 282 -15.78 -57.72 -33.30
N SER A 283 -16.17 -56.49 -33.56
CA SER A 283 -16.91 -56.17 -34.79
C SER A 283 -16.47 -54.81 -35.34
N THR A 284 -15.87 -54.89 -36.50
CA THR A 284 -15.49 -53.82 -37.43
C THR A 284 -16.72 -53.15 -38.03
N THR A 285 -16.64 -51.88 -38.42
CA THR A 285 -16.88 -51.42 -39.80
C THR A 285 -16.39 -49.97 -39.97
N SER A 286 -15.67 -49.76 -41.07
CA SER A 286 -15.09 -48.53 -41.60
C SER A 286 -15.96 -47.99 -42.76
N LEU A 287 -15.85 -46.68 -43.05
CA LEU A 287 -16.11 -45.90 -44.29
C LEU A 287 -16.98 -44.65 -44.01
N LYS A 288 -16.81 -43.47 -44.60
CA LYS A 288 -15.89 -42.91 -45.61
C LYS A 288 -16.11 -41.38 -45.62
N THR A 289 -15.04 -40.61 -45.75
CA THR A 289 -15.04 -39.17 -46.07
C THR A 289 -15.38 -38.94 -47.55
N PRO A 290 -15.94 -37.78 -47.95
CA PRO A 290 -15.77 -37.24 -49.31
C PRO A 290 -14.85 -36.01 -49.35
N LYS A 291 -14.04 -35.95 -50.42
CA LYS A 291 -13.14 -34.85 -50.83
C LYS A 291 -13.89 -33.78 -51.65
N PRO A 292 -13.29 -32.60 -51.91
CA PRO A 292 -13.95 -31.42 -52.48
C PRO A 292 -14.01 -31.45 -54.01
N LYS A 293 -14.94 -30.68 -54.59
CA LYS A 293 -14.96 -30.31 -56.02
C LYS A 293 -14.47 -28.87 -56.18
N ASN A 294 -13.45 -28.68 -57.01
CA ASN A 294 -13.17 -27.44 -57.72
C ASN A 294 -14.10 -27.36 -58.95
N GLU A 295 -14.60 -26.17 -59.26
CA GLU A 295 -14.98 -25.76 -60.61
C GLU A 295 -14.83 -24.24 -60.74
N THR A 296 -14.50 -23.85 -61.96
CA THR A 296 -13.79 -22.66 -62.44
C THR A 296 -14.66 -21.42 -62.69
N LEU A 297 -13.99 -20.27 -62.75
CA LEU A 297 -14.38 -18.97 -63.34
C LEU A 297 -15.00 -19.08 -64.76
N PRO A 298 -15.77 -18.07 -65.22
CA PRO A 298 -15.23 -16.85 -65.88
C PRO A 298 -15.86 -15.55 -65.31
N ASP A 299 -15.12 -14.45 -65.12
CA ASP A 299 -14.76 -13.37 -66.06
C ASP A 299 -15.95 -12.79 -66.83
N ASP A 300 -16.29 -11.52 -66.51
CA ASP A 300 -16.85 -10.47 -67.38
C ASP A 300 -17.47 -9.33 -66.53
N GLY A 301 -16.96 -8.09 -66.71
CA GLY A 301 -17.67 -6.84 -66.37
C GLY A 301 -17.03 -5.92 -65.35
#